data_AF-A0AAF0ZD47-F1
#
_entry.id   AF-A0AAF0ZD47-F1
#
_cell.length_a   1.000
_cell.length_b   1.000
_cell.length_c   1.000
_cell.angle_alpha   90.00
_cell.angle_beta   90.00
_cell.angle_gamma   90.00
#
_symmetry.space_group_name_H-M   'P 1'
#
loop_
_entity.id
_entity.type
_entity.pdbx_description
1 polymer ?
#
loop_
_entity_poly.entity_id
_entity_poly.type
_entity_poly.pdbx_seq_one_letter_code
_entity_poly.pdbx_strand_id
1 'polypeptide(L)'
;MILLSFIGTGDYKLTSYTWQNQQYETEYVIEAIAHFFNAQEIKVFTTKEAIKIHGNHLRDKIDNKFDLSYIDIPSGTDEDDIWKLFDKVVESVPENSEIIFDITHAFRSIPVIVLLASAFLEKARNVKIKGVYYGQYDPKNNRASIFDLTPAIKLLDWLTATDTFINTGSSQKLGQLLADIQNDFFKSGRAKTEKIIPKKLISFGSTIASISENIEFIRPVELLESAYKLEKYSGEEIREEVGIFAKPFELIIDKIEQDYAQFALENQDKADPKLIIKKHYLLIKWYVEKGLGTQAILLAREWLVTTLAILENDNYLDKEARKNIENQLNAMSGNNPERIKFYEQEITKHIEDVKQLDDTWSQLGRNRNNIAHCQMNSEQFSSKVLQRYTQELPQILADLFPQLNLTSVWFKNTR
;
A
#
# COMPACT_ATOMS: atom_id res chain seq x y z
N MET A 1 18.93 17.53 -16.76
CA MET A 1 18.66 17.24 -15.33
C MET A 1 18.86 18.52 -14.54
N ILE A 2 17.95 18.82 -13.61
CA ILE A 2 17.94 20.09 -12.85
C ILE A 2 18.49 19.84 -11.45
N LEU A 3 19.45 20.66 -11.01
CA LEU A 3 19.95 20.68 -9.63
C LEU A 3 19.23 21.78 -8.84
N LEU A 4 18.53 21.38 -7.79
CA LEU A 4 17.94 22.30 -6.82
C LEU A 4 18.87 22.36 -5.60
N SER A 5 19.44 23.52 -5.31
CA SER A 5 20.37 23.70 -4.20
C SER A 5 20.00 24.90 -3.34
N PHE A 6 20.37 24.87 -2.06
CA PHE A 6 20.07 25.89 -1.07
C PHE A 6 21.37 26.51 -0.57
N ILE A 7 21.41 27.85 -0.47
CA ILE A 7 22.55 28.57 0.14
C ILE A 7 22.12 29.32 1.40
N GLY A 8 22.95 29.23 2.42
CA GLY A 8 22.90 30.06 3.63
C GLY A 8 23.90 31.21 3.58
N THR A 9 24.14 31.82 4.74
CA THR A 9 25.09 32.94 4.94
C THR A 9 26.44 32.46 5.50
N GLY A 10 26.76 31.17 5.34
CA GLY A 10 27.97 30.58 5.90
C GLY A 10 29.25 31.07 5.22
N ASP A 11 30.36 31.07 5.95
CA ASP A 11 31.67 31.39 5.36
C ASP A 11 32.21 30.15 4.63
N TYR A 12 31.92 30.05 3.34
CA TYR A 12 32.33 28.92 2.51
C TYR A 12 33.82 28.98 2.19
N LYS A 13 34.52 27.87 2.46
CA LYS A 13 35.97 27.72 2.25
C LYS A 13 36.22 26.78 1.08
N LEU A 14 37.34 27.01 0.40
CA LEU A 14 37.84 26.10 -0.63
C LEU A 14 37.93 24.70 -0.04
N THR A 15 37.15 23.76 -0.56
CA THR A 15 36.96 22.42 0.00
C THR A 15 37.11 21.38 -1.10
N SER A 16 37.77 20.26 -0.78
CA SER A 16 37.80 19.09 -1.67
C SER A 16 36.54 18.25 -1.47
N TYR A 17 35.60 18.32 -2.42
CA TYR A 17 34.41 17.48 -2.42
C TYR A 17 34.70 16.14 -3.08
N THR A 18 34.17 15.04 -2.54
CA THR A 18 34.37 13.71 -3.11
C THR A 18 33.08 12.90 -3.21
N TRP A 19 32.91 12.22 -4.33
CA TRP A 19 31.80 11.32 -4.62
C TRP A 19 32.32 10.08 -5.34
N GLN A 20 32.22 8.92 -4.70
CA GLN A 20 32.82 7.67 -5.20
C GLN A 20 34.31 7.88 -5.53
N ASN A 21 34.71 7.68 -6.79
CA ASN A 21 36.08 7.86 -7.28
C ASN A 21 36.34 9.27 -7.86
N GLN A 22 35.37 10.18 -7.79
CA GLN A 22 35.49 11.54 -8.28
C GLN A 22 35.83 12.51 -7.15
N GLN A 23 36.57 13.55 -7.49
CA GLN A 23 36.93 14.66 -6.60
C GLN A 23 36.78 15.97 -7.36
N TYR A 24 36.29 17.01 -6.68
CA TYR A 24 36.17 18.35 -7.22
C TYR A 24 36.48 19.37 -6.13
N GLU A 25 37.37 20.32 -6.39
CA GLU A 25 37.77 21.34 -5.43
C GLU A 25 37.10 22.67 -5.76
N THR A 26 36.31 23.20 -4.82
CA THR A 26 35.59 24.46 -4.98
C THR A 26 35.19 25.01 -3.61
N GLU A 27 34.82 26.29 -3.54
CA GLU A 27 34.19 26.88 -2.36
C GLU A 27 32.70 26.52 -2.27
N TYR A 28 32.07 26.18 -3.39
CA TYR A 28 30.63 25.97 -3.46
C TYR A 28 30.29 24.53 -3.84
N VAL A 29 29.78 23.77 -2.87
CA VAL A 29 29.30 22.38 -3.06
C VAL A 29 28.35 22.21 -4.25
N ILE A 30 27.57 23.25 -4.58
CA ILE A 30 26.64 23.30 -5.73
C ILE A 30 27.37 22.96 -7.03
N GLU A 31 28.55 23.55 -7.23
CA GLU A 31 29.37 23.32 -8.42
C GLU A 31 29.89 21.88 -8.45
N ALA A 32 30.39 21.37 -7.32
CA ALA A 32 30.86 19.99 -7.23
C ALA A 32 29.74 18.98 -7.54
N ILE A 33 28.55 19.16 -6.98
CA ILE A 33 27.38 18.30 -7.25
C ILE A 33 26.93 18.42 -8.71
N ALA A 34 26.87 19.64 -9.27
CA ALA A 34 26.55 19.84 -10.67
C ALA A 34 27.51 19.06 -11.59
N HIS A 35 28.80 19.05 -11.28
CA HIS A 35 29.81 18.27 -11.99
C HIS A 35 29.65 16.75 -11.81
N PHE A 36 29.56 16.26 -10.57
CA PHE A 36 29.49 14.81 -10.30
C PHE A 36 28.30 14.14 -10.98
N PHE A 37 27.19 14.88 -11.12
CA PHE A 37 25.94 14.34 -11.66
C PHE A 37 25.60 14.88 -13.07
N ASN A 38 26.44 15.72 -13.68
CA ASN A 38 26.21 16.32 -14.99
C ASN A 38 24.87 17.08 -15.08
N ALA A 39 24.60 17.94 -14.09
CA ALA A 39 23.45 18.83 -14.14
C ALA A 39 23.57 19.81 -15.33
N GLN A 40 22.44 20.23 -15.89
CA GLN A 40 22.40 21.21 -17.00
C GLN A 40 21.88 22.57 -16.51
N GLU A 41 20.94 22.53 -15.59
CA GLU A 41 20.30 23.69 -14.99
C GLU A 41 20.49 23.63 -13.48
N ILE A 42 20.82 24.77 -12.87
CA ILE A 42 21.02 24.94 -11.44
C ILE A 42 20.05 26.01 -10.94
N LYS A 43 19.21 25.62 -9.99
CA LYS A 43 18.23 26.47 -9.31
C LYS A 43 18.67 26.65 -7.87
N VAL A 44 19.16 27.85 -7.55
CA VAL A 44 19.68 28.18 -6.23
C VAL A 44 18.62 28.92 -5.42
N PHE A 45 18.08 28.25 -4.41
CA PHE A 45 17.14 28.81 -3.45
C PHE A 45 17.92 29.58 -2.38
N THR A 46 17.58 30.85 -2.21
CA THR A 46 18.34 31.78 -1.39
C THR A 46 17.44 32.80 -0.70
N THR A 47 17.82 33.22 0.51
CA THR A 47 17.21 34.38 1.15
C THR A 47 17.85 35.68 0.66
N LYS A 48 17.20 36.81 0.91
CA LYS A 48 17.71 38.15 0.58
C LYS A 48 19.09 38.44 1.19
N GLU A 49 19.43 37.84 2.33
CA GLU A 49 20.73 37.99 2.97
C GLU A 49 21.78 37.10 2.29
N ALA A 50 21.46 35.83 2.04
CA ALA A 50 22.39 34.88 1.44
C ALA A 50 22.81 35.29 0.02
N ILE A 51 21.87 35.79 -0.80
CA ILE A 51 22.19 36.25 -2.16
C ILE A 51 23.12 37.47 -2.17
N LYS A 52 23.01 38.36 -1.18
CA LYS A 52 23.90 39.53 -1.07
C LYS A 52 25.34 39.12 -0.77
N ILE A 53 25.53 38.05 0.01
CA ILE A 53 26.85 37.56 0.41
C ILE A 53 27.47 36.73 -0.72
N HIS A 54 26.72 35.79 -1.30
CA HIS A 54 27.27 34.78 -2.20
C HIS A 54 26.89 34.92 -3.66
N GLY A 55 25.86 35.71 -4.02
CA GLY A 55 25.26 35.71 -5.35
C GLY A 55 26.26 35.99 -6.47
N ASN A 56 26.96 37.13 -6.42
CA ASN A 56 27.93 37.48 -7.46
C ASN A 56 29.10 36.49 -7.50
N HIS A 57 29.65 36.14 -6.33
CA HIS A 57 30.81 35.25 -6.27
C HIS A 57 30.49 33.83 -6.76
N LEU A 58 29.33 33.29 -6.41
CA LEU A 58 28.85 32.00 -6.92
C LEU A 58 28.68 32.04 -8.44
N ARG A 59 28.09 33.12 -8.98
CA ARG A 59 27.90 33.29 -10.42
C ARG A 59 29.23 33.37 -11.17
N ASP A 60 30.23 34.05 -10.61
CA ASP A 60 31.56 34.18 -11.20
C ASP A 60 32.35 32.86 -11.16
N LYS A 61 32.06 31.98 -10.18
CA LYS A 61 32.73 30.69 -10.00
C LYS A 61 32.12 29.58 -10.85
N ILE A 62 30.79 29.49 -10.91
CA ILE A 62 30.10 28.43 -11.65
C ILE A 62 30.47 28.47 -13.13
N ASP A 63 30.87 27.31 -13.69
CA ASP A 63 31.13 27.15 -15.14
C ASP A 63 29.93 27.67 -15.96
N ASN A 64 30.21 28.57 -16.92
CA ASN A 64 29.22 29.16 -17.83
C ASN A 64 28.41 28.12 -18.65
N LYS A 65 28.79 26.84 -18.61
CA LYS A 65 28.03 25.73 -19.19
C LYS A 65 26.75 25.40 -18.42
N PHE A 66 26.64 25.78 -17.15
CA PHE A 66 25.43 25.55 -16.36
C PHE A 66 24.47 26.74 -16.47
N ASP A 67 23.19 26.45 -16.70
CA ASP A 67 22.14 27.48 -16.64
C ASP A 67 21.79 27.79 -15.18
N LEU A 68 22.27 28.91 -14.65
CA LEU A 68 22.16 29.28 -13.24
C LEU A 68 21.05 30.30 -13.01
N SER A 69 20.08 29.95 -12.16
CA SER A 69 19.02 30.85 -11.71
C SER A 69 18.93 30.91 -10.17
N TYR A 70 18.46 32.04 -9.66
CA TYR A 70 18.24 32.26 -8.23
C TYR A 70 16.75 32.37 -7.93
N ILE A 71 16.31 31.71 -6.87
CA ILE A 71 14.92 31.71 -6.42
C ILE A 71 14.87 32.26 -5.00
N ASP A 72 14.16 33.37 -4.83
CA ASP A 72 13.95 33.99 -3.52
C ASP A 72 13.03 33.11 -2.67
N ILE A 73 13.52 32.72 -1.49
CA ILE A 73 12.77 31.97 -0.48
C ILE A 73 12.73 32.73 0.84
N PRO A 74 11.69 32.52 1.65
CA PRO A 74 11.62 33.10 2.98
C PRO A 74 12.70 32.55 3.92
N SER A 75 12.88 33.21 5.06
CA SER A 75 13.82 32.80 6.11
C SER A 75 13.36 31.59 6.94
N GLY A 76 12.14 31.07 6.75
CA GLY A 76 11.66 29.87 7.42
C GLY A 76 11.47 30.07 8.92
N THR A 77 10.90 31.22 9.31
CA THR A 77 10.77 31.64 10.72
C THR A 77 9.37 31.47 11.30
N ASP A 78 8.37 31.23 10.46
CA ASP A 78 6.98 30.98 10.84
C ASP A 78 6.35 29.86 9.97
N GLU A 79 5.10 29.51 10.27
CA GLU A 79 4.37 28.46 9.54
C GLU A 79 4.04 28.85 8.09
N ASP A 80 3.78 30.13 7.81
CA ASP A 80 3.48 30.62 6.46
C ASP A 80 4.69 30.45 5.53
N ASP A 81 5.89 30.61 6.07
CA ASP A 81 7.13 30.40 5.33
C ASP A 81 7.30 28.95 4.84
N ILE A 82 6.71 27.97 5.53
CA ILE A 82 6.75 26.56 5.12
C ILE A 82 6.04 26.39 3.77
N TRP A 83 4.82 26.94 3.65
CA TRP A 83 4.02 26.82 2.43
C TRP A 83 4.60 27.64 1.29
N LYS A 84 5.09 28.86 1.56
CA LYS A 84 5.79 29.66 0.55
C LYS A 84 7.03 28.94 0.02
N LEU A 85 7.81 28.29 0.88
CA LEU A 85 8.96 27.50 0.45
C LEU A 85 8.53 26.30 -0.41
N PHE A 86 7.50 25.58 0.03
CA PHE A 86 6.94 24.46 -0.73
C PHE A 86 6.51 24.91 -2.13
N ASP A 87 5.74 25.99 -2.23
CA ASP A 87 5.28 26.55 -3.50
C ASP A 87 6.45 26.93 -4.40
N LYS A 88 7.47 27.62 -3.85
CA LYS A 88 8.68 27.98 -4.60
C LYS A 88 9.41 26.77 -5.15
N VAL A 89 9.56 25.70 -4.36
CA VAL A 89 10.19 24.46 -4.82
C VAL A 89 9.36 23.82 -5.93
N VAL A 90 8.05 23.71 -5.76
CA VAL A 90 7.17 23.03 -6.70
C VAL A 90 7.05 23.79 -8.02
N GLU A 91 6.83 25.11 -7.99
CA GLU A 91 6.74 25.97 -9.19
C GLU A 91 8.03 25.97 -10.01
N SER A 92 9.16 25.72 -9.34
CA SER A 92 10.47 25.69 -9.98
C SER A 92 10.77 24.37 -10.70
N VAL A 93 9.92 23.36 -10.58
CA VAL A 93 10.16 22.03 -11.17
C VAL A 93 9.12 21.75 -12.26
N PRO A 94 9.54 21.64 -13.54
CA PRO A 94 8.64 21.23 -14.61
C PRO A 94 8.12 19.80 -14.39
N GLU A 95 6.89 19.55 -14.84
CA GLU A 95 6.33 18.19 -14.88
C GLU A 95 7.20 17.24 -15.72
N ASN A 96 7.23 15.96 -15.35
CA ASN A 96 7.98 14.90 -16.05
C ASN A 96 9.50 15.15 -16.16
N SER A 97 10.06 16.01 -15.31
CA SER A 97 11.50 16.31 -15.30
C SER A 97 12.31 15.35 -14.43
N GLU A 98 13.63 15.31 -14.64
CA GLU A 98 14.57 14.63 -13.75
C GLU A 98 15.32 15.68 -12.91
N ILE A 99 15.28 15.53 -11.59
CA ILE A 99 15.89 16.47 -10.65
C ILE A 99 16.79 15.80 -9.62
N ILE A 100 17.76 16.56 -9.12
CA ILE A 100 18.53 16.23 -7.92
C ILE A 100 18.45 17.39 -6.92
N PHE A 101 18.53 17.07 -5.63
CA PHE A 101 18.59 18.06 -4.56
C PHE A 101 19.97 18.07 -3.91
N ASP A 102 20.45 19.27 -3.59
CA ASP A 102 21.55 19.52 -2.68
C ASP A 102 21.01 20.25 -1.45
N ILE A 103 21.06 19.60 -0.29
CA ILE A 103 20.60 20.16 0.99
C ILE A 103 21.77 20.52 1.91
N THR A 104 23.00 20.59 1.40
CA THR A 104 24.23 20.82 2.20
C THR A 104 24.18 22.09 3.03
N HIS A 105 23.73 23.19 2.44
CA HIS A 105 23.64 24.50 3.10
C HIS A 105 22.19 24.95 3.33
N ALA A 106 21.22 24.02 3.21
CA ALA A 106 19.87 24.25 3.67
C ALA A 106 19.85 24.39 5.20
N PHE A 107 19.11 25.37 5.72
CA PHE A 107 19.10 25.71 7.15
C PHE A 107 17.74 25.41 7.80
N ARG A 108 17.74 25.22 9.13
CA ARG A 108 16.53 25.01 9.94
C ARG A 108 15.64 23.88 9.39
N SER A 109 14.36 24.15 9.13
CA SER A 109 13.35 23.19 8.65
C SER A 109 13.42 22.92 7.15
N ILE A 110 14.19 23.70 6.37
CA ILE A 110 14.28 23.57 4.90
C ILE A 110 14.59 22.14 4.45
N PRO A 111 15.61 21.43 4.99
CA PRO A 111 15.91 20.06 4.57
C PRO A 111 14.71 19.11 4.68
N VAL A 112 13.92 19.23 5.75
CA VAL A 112 12.73 18.39 5.98
C VAL A 112 11.63 18.74 4.99
N ILE A 113 11.37 20.03 4.78
CA ILE A 113 10.34 20.49 3.84
C ILE A 113 10.69 20.07 2.42
N VAL A 114 11.95 20.18 2.01
CA VAL A 114 12.44 19.78 0.69
C VAL A 114 12.31 18.28 0.49
N LEU A 115 12.64 17.48 1.50
CA LEU A 115 12.45 16.02 1.44
C LEU A 115 10.97 15.68 1.21
N LEU A 116 10.05 16.30 1.94
CA LEU A 116 8.61 16.11 1.73
C LEU A 116 8.15 16.62 0.36
N ALA A 117 8.58 17.81 -0.05
CA ALA A 117 8.27 18.37 -1.36
C ALA A 117 8.77 17.47 -2.51
N SER A 118 9.93 16.85 -2.37
CA SER A 118 10.46 15.90 -3.35
C SER A 118 9.53 14.69 -3.55
N ALA A 119 8.96 14.16 -2.47
CA ALA A 119 8.00 13.07 -2.54
C ALA A 119 6.67 13.52 -3.16
N PHE A 120 6.20 14.73 -2.84
CA PHE A 120 5.02 15.29 -3.48
C PHE A 120 5.22 15.53 -4.98
N LEU A 121 6.38 16.05 -5.39
CA LEU A 121 6.73 16.25 -6.80
C LEU A 121 6.75 14.93 -7.58
N GLU A 122 7.30 13.88 -6.98
CA GLU A 122 7.30 12.55 -7.60
C GLU A 122 5.88 12.04 -7.87
N LYS A 123 4.97 12.16 -6.88
CA LYS A 123 3.60 11.64 -7.01
C LYS A 123 2.67 12.56 -7.80
N ALA A 124 2.76 13.88 -7.63
CA ALA A 124 1.80 14.84 -8.17
C ALA A 124 2.19 15.42 -9.54
N ARG A 125 3.48 15.41 -9.89
CA ARG A 125 4.01 16.03 -11.12
C ARG A 125 4.82 15.05 -11.98
N ASN A 126 4.82 13.76 -11.60
CA ASN A 126 5.59 12.69 -12.26
C ASN A 126 7.08 13.04 -12.41
N VAL A 127 7.63 13.74 -11.42
CA VAL A 127 9.04 14.15 -11.41
C VAL A 127 9.90 12.98 -10.93
N LYS A 128 11.00 12.71 -11.62
CA LYS A 128 11.92 11.66 -11.22
C LYS A 128 13.02 12.22 -10.33
N ILE A 129 12.97 11.87 -9.05
CA ILE A 129 14.01 12.26 -8.08
C ILE A 129 15.21 11.34 -8.26
N LYS A 130 16.28 11.86 -8.85
CA LYS A 130 17.51 11.11 -9.15
C LYS A 130 18.46 11.06 -7.97
N GLY A 131 18.29 11.97 -7.00
CA GLY A 131 19.24 12.16 -5.93
C GLY A 131 18.81 13.20 -4.90
N VAL A 132 19.04 12.93 -3.62
CA VAL A 132 19.08 13.97 -2.56
C VAL A 132 20.43 13.86 -1.88
N TYR A 133 21.21 14.93 -1.94
CA TYR A 133 22.62 14.91 -1.56
C TYR A 133 22.93 15.91 -0.44
N TYR A 134 23.86 15.52 0.42
CA TYR A 134 24.38 16.35 1.50
C TYR A 134 25.91 16.23 1.57
N GLY A 135 26.61 17.36 1.61
CA GLY A 135 28.06 17.41 1.81
C GLY A 135 28.43 17.26 3.29
N GLN A 136 28.96 16.10 3.67
CA GLN A 136 29.49 15.86 5.01
C GLN A 136 30.92 16.42 5.11
N TYR A 137 31.04 17.64 5.61
CA TYR A 137 32.32 18.35 5.77
C TYR A 137 33.15 17.84 6.95
N ASP A 138 34.41 17.49 6.69
CA ASP A 138 35.44 17.20 7.68
C ASP A 138 36.43 18.39 7.77
N PRO A 139 36.36 19.20 8.84
CA PRO A 139 37.22 20.38 8.99
C PRO A 139 38.69 20.02 9.19
N LYS A 140 39.03 18.78 9.60
CA LYS A 140 40.43 18.38 9.84
C LYS A 140 41.21 18.22 8.55
N ASN A 141 40.54 17.76 7.50
CA ASN A 141 41.15 17.43 6.21
C ASN A 141 40.71 18.37 5.08
N ASN A 142 39.90 19.39 5.40
CA ASN A 142 39.33 20.33 4.44
C ASN A 142 38.65 19.61 3.25
N ARG A 143 37.92 18.53 3.58
CA ARG A 143 37.32 17.60 2.62
C ARG A 143 35.87 17.36 2.99
N ALA A 144 34.99 17.28 2.00
CA ALA A 144 33.59 16.91 2.20
C ALA A 144 33.21 15.72 1.33
N SER A 145 32.72 14.64 1.93
CA SER A 145 32.12 13.54 1.17
C SER A 145 30.66 13.86 0.87
N ILE A 146 30.26 13.71 -0.40
CA ILE A 146 28.84 13.80 -0.77
C ILE A 146 28.15 12.51 -0.32
N PHE A 147 27.13 12.66 0.52
CA PHE A 147 26.30 11.58 1.04
C PHE A 147 24.96 11.55 0.33
N ASP A 148 24.48 10.35 0.03
CA ASP A 148 23.21 10.11 -0.66
C ASP A 148 22.08 9.80 0.33
N LEU A 149 21.14 10.73 0.45
CA LEU A 149 19.94 10.65 1.26
C LEU A 149 18.70 10.19 0.47
N THR A 150 18.83 9.88 -0.81
CA THR A 150 17.74 9.32 -1.63
C THR A 150 17.07 8.10 -0.96
N PRO A 151 17.78 7.19 -0.26
CA PRO A 151 17.14 6.09 0.45
C PRO A 151 16.10 6.53 1.50
N ALA A 152 16.21 7.75 2.05
CA ALA A 152 15.23 8.28 3.00
C ALA A 152 13.88 8.60 2.33
N ILE A 153 13.85 8.99 1.04
CA ILE A 153 12.60 9.21 0.30
C ILE A 153 11.82 7.89 0.19
N LYS A 154 12.52 6.77 -0.02
CA LYS A 154 11.88 5.44 -0.11
C LYS A 154 11.12 5.06 1.17
N LEU A 155 11.42 5.66 2.33
CA LEU A 155 10.64 5.46 3.55
C LEU A 155 9.20 5.97 3.43
N LEU A 156 8.96 7.01 2.62
CA LEU A 156 7.63 7.55 2.38
C LEU A 156 6.78 6.60 1.52
N ASP A 157 7.40 5.86 0.60
CA ASP A 157 6.72 4.80 -0.14
C ASP A 157 6.31 3.65 0.79
N TRP A 158 7.19 3.24 1.71
CA TRP A 158 6.86 2.26 2.74
C TRP A 158 5.74 2.72 3.66
N LEU A 159 5.77 3.98 4.09
CA LEU A 159 4.71 4.57 4.91
C LEU A 159 3.36 4.49 4.18
N THR A 160 3.31 4.94 2.93
CA THR A 160 2.09 4.94 2.12
C THR A 160 1.58 3.52 1.87
N ALA A 161 2.48 2.59 1.55
CA ALA A 161 2.12 1.19 1.29
C ALA A 161 1.60 0.48 2.56
N THR A 162 2.21 0.76 3.71
CA THR A 162 1.79 0.24 5.01
C THR A 162 0.43 0.80 5.43
N ASP A 163 0.22 2.11 5.32
CA ASP A 163 -1.09 2.73 5.61
C ASP A 163 -2.19 2.15 4.72
N THR A 164 -1.91 1.97 3.43
CA THR A 164 -2.83 1.32 2.49
C THR A 164 -3.20 -0.08 2.96
N PHE A 165 -2.24 -0.90 3.36
CA PHE A 165 -2.52 -2.24 3.88
C PHE A 165 -3.32 -2.21 5.18
N ILE A 166 -2.96 -1.36 6.14
CA ILE A 166 -3.68 -1.27 7.42
C ILE A 166 -5.15 -0.89 7.19
N ASN A 167 -5.41 0.11 6.36
CA ASN A 167 -6.76 0.66 6.17
C ASN A 167 -7.62 -0.19 5.21
N THR A 168 -7.02 -0.76 4.17
CA THR A 168 -7.78 -1.44 3.09
C THR A 168 -7.53 -2.94 3.00
N GLY A 169 -6.44 -3.41 3.61
CA GLY A 169 -5.93 -4.77 3.42
C GLY A 169 -5.17 -4.99 2.12
N SER A 170 -5.00 -3.97 1.26
CA SER A 170 -4.26 -4.14 0.02
C SER A 170 -2.75 -4.17 0.26
N SER A 171 -2.10 -5.25 -0.20
CA SER A 171 -0.64 -5.42 -0.13
C SER A 171 0.06 -5.31 -1.49
N GLN A 172 -0.64 -4.85 -2.54
CA GLN A 172 -0.08 -4.71 -3.89
C GLN A 172 1.21 -3.88 -3.89
N LYS A 173 1.17 -2.69 -3.26
CA LYS A 173 2.31 -1.79 -3.25
C LYS A 173 3.47 -2.30 -2.38
N LEU A 174 3.17 -3.00 -1.28
CA LEU A 174 4.18 -3.67 -0.45
C LEU A 174 4.90 -4.76 -1.24
N GLY A 175 4.14 -5.60 -1.97
CA GLY A 175 4.71 -6.62 -2.84
C GLY A 175 5.63 -6.04 -3.92
N GLN A 176 5.22 -4.92 -4.54
CA GLN A 176 6.06 -4.22 -5.52
C GLN A 176 7.37 -3.70 -4.92
N LEU A 177 7.33 -3.06 -3.75
CA LEU A 177 8.54 -2.54 -3.09
C LEU A 177 9.55 -3.65 -2.77
N LEU A 178 9.07 -4.83 -2.32
CA LEU A 178 9.92 -6.00 -2.10
C LEU A 178 10.55 -6.51 -3.40
N ALA A 179 9.77 -6.54 -4.49
CA ALA A 179 10.26 -6.95 -5.80
C ALA A 179 11.31 -5.97 -6.34
N ASP A 180 11.09 -4.67 -6.18
CA ASP A 180 12.01 -3.62 -6.63
C ASP A 180 13.37 -3.73 -5.91
N ILE A 181 13.38 -3.96 -4.60
CA ILE A 181 14.61 -4.19 -3.83
C ILE A 181 15.43 -5.34 -4.40
N GLN A 182 14.80 -6.50 -4.60
CA GLN A 182 15.49 -7.67 -5.12
C GLN A 182 16.00 -7.43 -6.54
N ASN A 183 15.16 -6.86 -7.42
CA ASN A 183 15.53 -6.53 -8.78
C ASN A 183 16.71 -5.54 -8.85
N ASP A 184 16.67 -4.47 -8.06
CA ASP A 184 17.73 -3.46 -8.00
C ASP A 184 19.06 -4.08 -7.51
N PHE A 185 19.00 -4.95 -6.51
CA PHE A 185 20.17 -5.66 -5.98
C PHE A 185 20.88 -6.51 -7.04
N PHE A 186 20.10 -7.25 -7.86
CA PHE A 186 20.68 -8.06 -8.94
C PHE A 186 21.18 -7.19 -10.10
N LYS A 187 20.47 -6.12 -10.46
CA LYS A 187 20.89 -5.18 -11.51
C LYS A 187 22.18 -4.44 -11.15
N SER A 188 22.40 -4.12 -9.88
CA SER A 188 23.61 -3.43 -9.43
C SER A 188 24.85 -4.32 -9.37
N GLY A 189 24.74 -5.62 -9.67
CA GLY A 189 25.88 -6.57 -9.65
C GLY A 189 26.39 -6.93 -8.25
N ARG A 190 25.73 -6.45 -7.19
CA ARG A 190 26.09 -6.68 -5.77
C ARG A 190 26.08 -8.16 -5.39
N ALA A 191 25.27 -8.95 -6.10
CA ALA A 191 25.21 -10.40 -5.95
C ALA A 191 26.56 -11.12 -6.18
N LYS A 192 27.55 -10.48 -6.84
CA LYS A 192 28.88 -11.05 -7.04
C LYS A 192 29.81 -10.87 -5.85
N THR A 193 29.54 -9.89 -4.99
CA THR A 193 30.45 -9.44 -3.94
C THR A 193 29.90 -9.63 -2.54
N GLU A 194 28.57 -9.64 -2.37
CA GLU A 194 27.93 -9.74 -1.06
C GLU A 194 27.58 -11.18 -0.69
N LYS A 195 27.77 -11.50 0.60
CA LYS A 195 27.54 -12.83 1.16
C LYS A 195 26.04 -13.17 1.28
N ILE A 196 25.23 -12.18 1.64
CA ILE A 196 23.78 -12.32 1.80
C ILE A 196 23.12 -11.67 0.59
N ILE A 197 22.17 -12.37 -0.03
CA ILE A 197 21.48 -11.92 -1.24
C ILE A 197 19.97 -12.15 -1.08
N PRO A 198 19.12 -11.19 -1.50
CA PRO A 198 17.68 -11.35 -1.43
C PRO A 198 17.20 -12.33 -2.51
N LYS A 199 16.64 -13.46 -2.11
CA LYS A 199 16.08 -14.48 -3.03
C LYS A 199 14.56 -14.62 -2.88
N LYS A 200 14.03 -14.30 -1.70
CA LYS A 200 12.63 -14.58 -1.32
C LYS A 200 11.72 -13.37 -1.39
N LEU A 201 12.26 -12.14 -1.39
CA LEU A 201 11.45 -10.91 -1.40
C LEU A 201 10.42 -10.89 -2.53
N ILE A 202 10.78 -11.26 -3.76
CA ILE A 202 9.85 -11.34 -4.90
C ILE A 202 8.76 -12.38 -4.64
N SER A 203 9.11 -13.59 -4.21
CA SER A 203 8.12 -14.66 -3.98
C SER A 203 7.16 -14.35 -2.82
N PHE A 204 7.67 -13.74 -1.75
CA PHE A 204 6.84 -13.29 -0.64
C PHE A 204 5.93 -12.14 -1.10
N GLY A 205 6.51 -11.14 -1.77
CA GLY A 205 5.79 -10.00 -2.34
C GLY A 205 4.69 -10.42 -3.31
N SER A 206 4.95 -11.36 -4.21
CA SER A 206 3.94 -11.89 -5.14
C SER A 206 2.84 -12.67 -4.42
N THR A 207 3.17 -13.38 -3.34
CA THR A 207 2.19 -14.14 -2.56
C THR A 207 1.21 -13.22 -1.84
N ILE A 208 1.72 -12.19 -1.14
CA ILE A 208 0.84 -11.21 -0.49
C ILE A 208 0.04 -10.42 -1.53
N ALA A 209 0.61 -10.08 -2.68
CA ALA A 209 -0.11 -9.42 -3.77
C ALA A 209 -1.24 -10.30 -4.32
N SER A 210 -1.00 -11.60 -4.53
CA SER A 210 -2.03 -12.54 -4.99
C SER A 210 -3.17 -12.70 -3.97
N ILE A 211 -2.86 -12.75 -2.68
CA ILE A 211 -3.89 -12.76 -1.62
C ILE A 211 -4.75 -11.48 -1.69
N SER A 212 -4.10 -10.32 -1.79
CA SER A 212 -4.78 -9.03 -1.91
C SER A 212 -5.68 -8.97 -3.15
N GLU A 213 -5.25 -9.52 -4.28
CA GLU A 213 -6.04 -9.59 -5.52
C GLU A 213 -7.26 -10.51 -5.37
N ASN A 214 -7.08 -11.67 -4.74
CA ASN A 214 -8.20 -12.59 -4.46
C ASN A 214 -9.25 -11.95 -3.54
N ILE A 215 -8.81 -11.17 -2.56
CA ILE A 215 -9.69 -10.37 -1.70
C ILE A 215 -10.39 -9.27 -2.51
N GLU A 216 -9.67 -8.53 -3.37
CA GLU A 216 -10.26 -7.46 -4.17
C GLU A 216 -11.36 -7.97 -5.11
N PHE A 217 -11.13 -9.10 -5.77
CA PHE A 217 -12.04 -9.70 -6.75
C PHE A 217 -12.99 -10.76 -6.20
N ILE A 218 -13.11 -10.90 -4.88
CA ILE A 218 -14.03 -11.84 -4.23
C ILE A 218 -13.83 -13.27 -4.76
N ARG A 219 -12.59 -13.76 -4.67
CA ARG A 219 -12.17 -15.11 -5.08
C ARG A 219 -11.93 -15.98 -3.84
N PRO A 220 -12.98 -16.36 -3.09
CA PRO A 220 -12.82 -17.00 -1.79
C PRO A 220 -12.20 -18.39 -1.90
N VAL A 221 -12.40 -19.10 -3.01
CA VAL A 221 -11.85 -20.45 -3.24
C VAL A 221 -10.33 -20.38 -3.45
N GLU A 222 -9.86 -19.53 -4.35
CA GLU A 222 -8.44 -19.31 -4.61
C GLU A 222 -7.74 -18.64 -3.42
N LEU A 223 -8.45 -17.79 -2.68
CA LEU A 223 -7.93 -17.13 -1.48
C LEU A 223 -7.41 -18.17 -0.47
N LEU A 224 -8.13 -19.26 -0.22
CA LEU A 224 -7.75 -20.22 0.81
C LEU A 224 -6.37 -20.84 0.54
N GLU A 225 -6.11 -21.21 -0.72
CA GLU A 225 -4.84 -21.78 -1.15
C GLU A 225 -3.72 -20.73 -1.17
N SER A 226 -4.00 -19.52 -1.68
CA SER A 226 -3.01 -18.43 -1.70
C SER A 226 -2.59 -18.01 -0.28
N ALA A 227 -3.54 -17.94 0.66
CA ALA A 227 -3.26 -17.67 2.06
C ALA A 227 -2.44 -18.80 2.70
N TYR A 228 -2.70 -20.06 2.36
CA TYR A 228 -1.88 -21.18 2.84
C TYR A 228 -0.45 -21.15 2.26
N LYS A 229 -0.28 -20.75 0.99
CA LYS A 229 1.05 -20.58 0.39
C LYS A 229 1.92 -19.57 1.14
N LEU A 230 1.32 -18.58 1.80
CA LEU A 230 2.06 -17.62 2.61
C LEU A 230 2.90 -18.32 3.68
N GLU A 231 2.36 -19.36 4.32
CA GLU A 231 3.08 -20.16 5.34
C GLU A 231 4.37 -20.79 4.80
N LYS A 232 4.44 -21.10 3.50
CA LYS A 232 5.65 -21.65 2.86
C LYS A 232 6.74 -20.61 2.63
N TYR A 233 6.36 -19.35 2.54
CA TYR A 233 7.28 -18.23 2.32
C TYR A 233 7.56 -17.46 3.62
N SER A 234 6.79 -17.70 4.67
CA SER A 234 7.04 -17.27 6.03
C SER A 234 8.13 -18.13 6.70
N GLY A 235 9.02 -17.52 7.46
CA GLY A 235 10.12 -18.22 8.15
C GLY A 235 11.37 -17.38 8.37
N GLU A 236 12.42 -17.99 8.92
CA GLU A 236 13.66 -17.27 9.29
C GLU A 236 14.38 -16.67 8.08
N GLU A 237 14.39 -17.35 6.92
CA GLU A 237 15.05 -16.86 5.69
C GLU A 237 14.47 -15.51 5.23
N ILE A 238 13.13 -15.39 5.15
CA ILE A 238 12.51 -14.13 4.74
C ILE A 238 12.71 -13.04 5.80
N ARG A 239 12.74 -13.41 7.09
CA ARG A 239 13.00 -12.46 8.19
C ARG A 239 14.41 -11.89 8.13
N GLU A 240 15.41 -12.72 7.84
CA GLU A 240 16.79 -12.27 7.63
C GLU A 240 16.89 -11.33 6.41
N GLU A 241 16.31 -11.70 5.27
CA GLU A 241 16.30 -10.85 4.07
C GLU A 241 15.60 -9.51 4.34
N VAL A 242 14.45 -9.52 5.00
CA VAL A 242 13.69 -8.29 5.32
C VAL A 242 14.47 -7.40 6.28
N GLY A 243 15.09 -7.94 7.35
CA GLY A 243 15.86 -7.15 8.30
C GLY A 243 17.08 -6.45 7.68
N ILE A 244 17.66 -7.05 6.63
CA ILE A 244 18.83 -6.50 5.92
C ILE A 244 18.42 -5.52 4.82
N PHE A 245 17.45 -5.90 3.98
CA PHE A 245 17.16 -5.19 2.74
C PHE A 245 15.90 -4.33 2.79
N ALA A 246 14.93 -4.68 3.64
CA ALA A 246 13.60 -4.07 3.70
C ALA A 246 13.20 -3.69 5.15
N LYS A 247 14.10 -3.06 5.90
CA LYS A 247 13.91 -2.74 7.32
C LYS A 247 12.55 -2.13 7.71
N PRO A 248 11.95 -1.20 6.95
CA PRO A 248 10.61 -0.70 7.28
C PRO A 248 9.52 -1.79 7.23
N PHE A 249 9.66 -2.77 6.35
CA PHE A 249 8.73 -3.89 6.20
C PHE A 249 8.79 -4.85 7.39
N GLU A 250 9.92 -4.94 8.08
CA GLU A 250 10.09 -5.75 9.30
C GLU A 250 9.06 -5.38 10.38
N LEU A 251 8.65 -4.11 10.43
CA LEU A 251 7.68 -3.62 11.42
C LEU A 251 6.23 -4.07 11.16
N ILE A 252 5.91 -4.54 9.95
CA ILE A 252 4.54 -4.87 9.54
C ILE A 252 4.36 -6.33 9.09
N ILE A 253 5.45 -7.07 8.84
CA ILE A 253 5.39 -8.43 8.31
C ILE A 253 4.53 -9.38 9.16
N ASP A 254 4.67 -9.34 10.50
CA ASP A 254 3.88 -10.16 11.42
C ASP A 254 2.40 -9.83 11.32
N LYS A 255 2.05 -8.55 11.15
CA LYS A 255 0.66 -8.11 11.02
C LYS A 255 0.05 -8.60 9.71
N ILE A 256 0.80 -8.58 8.62
CA ILE A 256 0.36 -9.10 7.31
C ILE A 256 0.08 -10.60 7.40
N GLU A 257 1.03 -11.36 7.96
CA GLU A 257 0.89 -12.80 8.12
C GLU A 257 -0.31 -13.14 9.02
N GLN A 258 -0.48 -12.46 10.15
CA GLN A 258 -1.63 -12.67 11.04
C GLN A 258 -2.96 -12.35 10.35
N ASP A 259 -3.05 -11.22 9.64
CA ASP A 259 -4.28 -10.80 8.97
C ASP A 259 -4.67 -11.77 7.84
N TYR A 260 -3.71 -12.36 7.12
CA TYR A 260 -3.98 -13.29 6.03
C TYR A 260 -4.10 -14.75 6.45
N ALA A 261 -3.39 -15.19 7.51
CA ALA A 261 -3.38 -16.59 7.96
C ALA A 261 -4.77 -17.12 8.34
N GLN A 262 -5.70 -16.25 8.75
CA GLN A 262 -7.07 -16.65 9.07
C GLN A 262 -7.79 -17.34 7.88
N PHE A 263 -7.38 -17.04 6.64
CA PHE A 263 -7.93 -17.61 5.42
C PHE A 263 -7.22 -18.90 4.96
N ALA A 264 -6.04 -19.22 5.47
CA ALA A 264 -5.21 -20.34 4.99
C ALA A 264 -5.90 -21.70 5.11
N LEU A 265 -5.98 -22.48 4.02
CA LEU A 265 -6.42 -23.87 4.04
C LEU A 265 -5.58 -24.70 3.05
N GLU A 266 -4.89 -25.73 3.55
CA GLU A 266 -3.95 -26.53 2.74
C GLU A 266 -4.60 -27.29 1.59
N ASN A 267 -5.67 -28.03 1.87
CA ASN A 267 -6.33 -28.89 0.90
C ASN A 267 -7.85 -28.81 1.09
N GLN A 268 -8.52 -28.18 0.15
CA GLN A 268 -9.97 -27.99 0.20
C GLN A 268 -10.74 -29.30 0.06
N ASP A 269 -10.27 -30.21 -0.80
CA ASP A 269 -10.93 -31.49 -1.08
C ASP A 269 -10.92 -32.45 0.14
N LYS A 270 -9.93 -32.28 1.03
CA LYS A 270 -9.77 -33.09 2.25
C LYS A 270 -10.23 -32.38 3.52
N ALA A 271 -10.53 -31.08 3.44
CA ALA A 271 -10.94 -30.30 4.59
C ALA A 271 -12.35 -30.69 5.03
N ASP A 272 -12.65 -30.49 6.32
CA ASP A 272 -14.04 -30.47 6.79
C ASP A 272 -14.78 -29.35 6.03
N PRO A 273 -15.87 -29.66 5.28
CA PRO A 273 -16.64 -28.65 4.57
C PRO A 273 -17.14 -27.50 5.47
N LYS A 274 -17.37 -27.75 6.76
CA LYS A 274 -17.74 -26.70 7.72
C LYS A 274 -16.64 -25.66 7.92
N LEU A 275 -15.38 -26.05 7.74
CA LEU A 275 -14.25 -25.11 7.80
C LEU A 275 -14.25 -24.15 6.60
N ILE A 276 -14.69 -24.61 5.42
CA ILE A 276 -14.85 -23.75 4.22
C ILE A 276 -15.92 -22.69 4.49
N ILE A 277 -17.09 -23.09 5.00
CA ILE A 277 -18.18 -22.17 5.39
C ILE A 277 -17.62 -21.07 6.30
N LYS A 278 -16.88 -21.47 7.31
CA LYS A 278 -16.36 -20.55 8.31
C LYS A 278 -15.27 -19.64 7.78
N LYS A 279 -14.37 -20.12 6.92
CA LYS A 279 -13.33 -19.26 6.30
C LYS A 279 -13.94 -18.23 5.36
N HIS A 280 -14.96 -18.59 4.59
CA HIS A 280 -15.71 -17.62 3.79
C HIS A 280 -16.48 -16.62 4.67
N TYR A 281 -17.02 -17.06 5.81
CA TYR A 281 -17.64 -16.15 6.79
C TYR A 281 -16.63 -15.17 7.40
N LEU A 282 -15.42 -15.63 7.75
CA LEU A 282 -14.34 -14.75 8.21
C LEU A 282 -14.00 -13.69 7.16
N LEU A 283 -14.00 -14.05 5.87
CA LEU A 283 -13.79 -13.09 4.79
C LEU A 283 -14.91 -12.05 4.70
N ILE A 284 -16.18 -12.43 4.87
CA ILE A 284 -17.29 -11.47 4.98
C ILE A 284 -17.05 -10.51 6.14
N LYS A 285 -16.70 -11.03 7.32
CA LYS A 285 -16.44 -10.21 8.51
C LYS A 285 -15.29 -9.24 8.27
N TRP A 286 -14.23 -9.71 7.63
CA TRP A 286 -13.07 -8.90 7.26
C TRP A 286 -13.45 -7.78 6.28
N TYR A 287 -14.28 -8.05 5.27
CA TYR A 287 -14.77 -7.00 4.37
C TYR A 287 -15.56 -5.93 5.13
N VAL A 288 -16.40 -6.32 6.10
CA VAL A 288 -17.13 -5.36 6.94
C VAL A 288 -16.17 -4.51 7.78
N GLU A 289 -15.18 -5.13 8.42
CA GLU A 289 -14.17 -4.46 9.24
C GLU A 289 -13.32 -3.46 8.42
N LYS A 290 -13.04 -3.78 7.15
CA LYS A 290 -12.29 -2.89 6.22
C LYS A 290 -13.17 -1.89 5.47
N GLY A 291 -14.47 -1.84 5.74
CA GLY A 291 -15.41 -0.93 5.05
C GLY A 291 -15.71 -1.31 3.59
N LEU A 292 -15.41 -2.54 3.18
CA LEU A 292 -15.60 -3.09 1.84
C LEU A 292 -17.02 -3.68 1.67
N GLY A 293 -18.04 -2.82 1.83
CA GLY A 293 -19.44 -3.26 1.91
C GLY A 293 -19.99 -3.92 0.66
N THR A 294 -19.51 -3.51 -0.53
CA THR A 294 -19.86 -4.15 -1.81
C THR A 294 -19.45 -5.61 -1.82
N GLN A 295 -18.20 -5.90 -1.45
CA GLN A 295 -17.66 -7.25 -1.40
C GLN A 295 -18.37 -8.10 -0.33
N ALA A 296 -18.62 -7.53 0.85
CA ALA A 296 -19.34 -8.21 1.93
C ALA A 296 -20.73 -8.69 1.48
N ILE A 297 -21.53 -7.82 0.84
CA ILE A 297 -22.89 -8.15 0.40
C ILE A 297 -22.87 -9.18 -0.73
N LEU A 298 -21.97 -9.01 -1.71
CA LEU A 298 -21.83 -9.95 -2.82
C LEU A 298 -21.44 -11.34 -2.32
N LEU A 299 -20.41 -11.43 -1.45
CA LEU A 299 -19.98 -12.70 -0.90
C LEU A 299 -21.04 -13.33 0.01
N ALA A 300 -21.73 -12.55 0.85
CA ALA A 300 -22.78 -13.07 1.73
C ALA A 300 -23.92 -13.76 0.95
N ARG A 301 -24.29 -13.20 -0.21
CA ARG A 301 -25.31 -13.79 -1.08
C ARG A 301 -24.88 -15.15 -1.65
N GLU A 302 -23.61 -15.32 -2.00
CA GLU A 302 -23.06 -16.60 -2.46
C GLU A 302 -22.76 -17.56 -1.30
N TRP A 303 -22.39 -17.02 -0.14
CA TRP A 303 -22.08 -17.76 1.07
C TRP A 303 -23.29 -18.51 1.61
N LEU A 304 -24.48 -17.90 1.59
CA LEU A 304 -25.71 -18.56 2.02
C LEU A 304 -26.03 -19.78 1.15
N VAL A 305 -25.85 -19.67 -0.17
CA VAL A 305 -25.99 -20.80 -1.11
C VAL A 305 -24.95 -21.88 -0.84
N THR A 306 -23.68 -21.49 -0.68
CA THR A 306 -22.58 -22.41 -0.36
C THR A 306 -22.82 -23.16 0.95
N THR A 307 -23.30 -22.46 1.98
CA THR A 307 -23.56 -23.03 3.30
C THR A 307 -24.65 -24.10 3.24
N LEU A 308 -25.77 -23.79 2.59
CA LEU A 308 -26.87 -24.75 2.45
C LEU A 308 -26.48 -25.94 1.57
N ALA A 309 -25.78 -25.71 0.46
CA ALA A 309 -25.27 -26.81 -0.37
C ALA A 309 -24.38 -27.78 0.44
N ILE A 310 -23.48 -27.26 1.27
CA ILE A 310 -22.63 -28.08 2.13
C ILE A 310 -23.45 -28.84 3.17
N LEU A 311 -24.48 -28.22 3.76
CA LEU A 311 -25.33 -28.87 4.77
C LEU A 311 -26.21 -29.97 4.18
N GLU A 312 -26.63 -29.83 2.93
CA GLU A 312 -27.31 -30.87 2.13
C GLU A 312 -26.35 -31.98 1.66
N ASN A 313 -25.05 -31.88 1.98
CA ASN A 313 -23.99 -32.77 1.51
C ASN A 313 -23.78 -32.75 -0.01
N ASP A 314 -24.15 -31.66 -0.66
CA ASP A 314 -23.89 -31.40 -2.08
C ASP A 314 -22.50 -30.78 -2.29
N ASN A 315 -22.00 -30.90 -3.53
CA ASN A 315 -20.82 -30.15 -3.94
C ASN A 315 -21.19 -28.68 -4.15
N TYR A 316 -20.73 -27.80 -3.26
CA TYR A 316 -21.01 -26.36 -3.33
C TYR A 316 -20.44 -25.64 -4.57
N LEU A 317 -19.53 -26.28 -5.31
CA LEU A 317 -18.99 -25.78 -6.58
C LEU A 317 -19.75 -26.29 -7.80
N ASP A 318 -20.60 -27.32 -7.63
CA ASP A 318 -21.39 -27.84 -8.74
C ASP A 318 -22.51 -26.87 -9.13
N LYS A 319 -22.64 -26.63 -10.44
CA LYS A 319 -23.58 -25.63 -10.97
C LYS A 319 -25.03 -26.02 -10.72
N GLU A 320 -25.39 -27.28 -10.92
CA GLU A 320 -26.79 -27.72 -10.81
C GLU A 320 -27.20 -27.84 -9.33
N ALA A 321 -26.31 -28.32 -8.47
CA ALA A 321 -26.51 -28.31 -7.01
C ALA A 321 -26.76 -26.89 -6.50
N ARG A 322 -25.89 -25.93 -6.84
CA ARG A 322 -26.10 -24.51 -6.47
C ARG A 322 -27.42 -23.97 -6.98
N LYS A 323 -27.75 -24.22 -8.25
CA LYS A 323 -29.01 -23.77 -8.86
C LYS A 323 -30.23 -24.37 -8.16
N ASN A 324 -30.16 -25.63 -7.72
CA ASN A 324 -31.21 -26.26 -6.94
C ASN A 324 -31.45 -25.54 -5.60
N ILE A 325 -30.37 -25.24 -4.86
CA ILE A 325 -30.45 -24.45 -3.61
C ILE A 325 -31.04 -23.07 -3.87
N GLU A 326 -30.58 -22.37 -4.91
CA GLU A 326 -31.12 -21.04 -5.25
C GLU A 326 -32.60 -21.08 -5.62
N ASN A 327 -33.05 -22.09 -6.36
CA ASN A 327 -34.47 -22.25 -6.71
C ASN A 327 -35.33 -22.43 -5.45
N GLN A 328 -34.89 -23.25 -4.50
CA GLN A 328 -35.59 -23.44 -3.22
C GLN A 328 -35.65 -22.14 -2.41
N LEU A 329 -34.55 -21.40 -2.31
CA LEU A 329 -34.52 -20.08 -1.65
C LEU A 329 -35.41 -19.05 -2.35
N ASN A 330 -35.44 -19.04 -3.68
CA ASN A 330 -36.29 -18.15 -4.47
C ASN A 330 -37.78 -18.50 -4.32
N ALA A 331 -38.12 -19.79 -4.21
CA ALA A 331 -39.50 -20.24 -4.01
C ALA A 331 -40.09 -19.76 -2.67
N MET A 332 -39.27 -19.65 -1.63
CA MET A 332 -39.68 -19.14 -0.32
C MET A 332 -39.54 -17.61 -0.16
N SER A 333 -39.05 -16.88 -1.17
CA SER A 333 -38.83 -15.43 -1.08
C SER A 333 -40.13 -14.63 -1.11
N GLY A 334 -40.13 -13.46 -0.46
CA GLY A 334 -41.25 -12.50 -0.42
C GLY A 334 -41.91 -12.12 -1.76
N ASN A 335 -41.25 -12.33 -2.90
CA ASN A 335 -41.83 -12.13 -4.23
C ASN A 335 -42.81 -13.24 -4.67
N ASN A 336 -42.84 -14.38 -3.97
CA ASN A 336 -43.77 -15.47 -4.24
C ASN A 336 -45.00 -15.39 -3.30
N PRO A 337 -46.22 -15.24 -3.84
CA PRO A 337 -47.46 -15.24 -3.04
C PRO A 337 -47.70 -16.55 -2.28
N GLU A 338 -47.17 -17.68 -2.77
CA GLU A 338 -47.34 -19.00 -2.17
C GLU A 338 -46.14 -19.44 -1.31
N ARG A 339 -45.24 -18.52 -0.96
CA ARG A 339 -43.94 -18.83 -0.31
C ARG A 339 -44.03 -19.70 0.94
N ILE A 340 -45.10 -19.56 1.73
CA ILE A 340 -45.30 -20.31 2.98
C ILE A 340 -45.35 -21.83 2.71
N LYS A 341 -45.84 -22.27 1.54
CA LYS A 341 -45.86 -23.70 1.18
C LYS A 341 -44.46 -24.30 1.04
N PHE A 342 -43.45 -23.46 0.83
CA PHE A 342 -42.06 -23.87 0.65
C PHE A 342 -41.26 -23.82 1.96
N TYR A 343 -41.90 -23.55 3.11
CA TYR A 343 -41.20 -23.52 4.40
C TYR A 343 -40.85 -24.92 4.93
N GLU A 344 -41.40 -25.98 4.33
CA GLU A 344 -41.17 -27.38 4.71
C GLU A 344 -40.23 -28.15 3.74
N GLN A 345 -39.49 -27.43 2.89
CA GLN A 345 -38.54 -28.02 1.92
C GLN A 345 -37.24 -28.52 2.57
N GLU A 346 -36.39 -29.22 1.83
CA GLU A 346 -35.18 -29.87 2.39
C GLU A 346 -34.25 -28.86 3.07
N ILE A 347 -33.91 -27.76 2.38
CA ILE A 347 -32.96 -26.76 2.89
C ILE A 347 -33.39 -26.08 4.20
N THR A 348 -34.68 -26.08 4.53
CA THR A 348 -35.19 -25.44 5.74
C THR A 348 -35.03 -26.31 6.98
N LYS A 349 -34.76 -27.61 6.83
CA LYS A 349 -34.44 -28.53 7.94
C LYS A 349 -33.17 -28.14 8.69
N HIS A 350 -32.31 -27.35 8.05
CA HIS A 350 -31.07 -26.83 8.63
C HIS A 350 -31.22 -25.49 9.36
N ILE A 351 -32.44 -24.94 9.41
CA ILE A 351 -32.73 -23.60 9.92
C ILE A 351 -33.77 -23.69 11.05
N GLU A 352 -33.51 -22.99 12.16
CA GLU A 352 -34.46 -22.93 13.28
C GLU A 352 -35.65 -22.00 12.98
N ASP A 353 -35.38 -20.81 12.41
CA ASP A 353 -36.39 -19.84 12.00
C ASP A 353 -36.40 -19.66 10.46
N VAL A 354 -37.29 -20.39 9.81
CA VAL A 354 -37.45 -20.36 8.34
C VAL A 354 -37.89 -18.98 7.83
N LYS A 355 -38.65 -18.22 8.65
CA LYS A 355 -39.04 -16.85 8.30
C LYS A 355 -37.83 -15.93 8.30
N GLN A 356 -36.91 -16.11 9.24
CA GLN A 356 -35.64 -15.37 9.25
C GLN A 356 -34.80 -15.68 8.01
N LEU A 357 -34.77 -16.93 7.53
CA LEU A 357 -34.11 -17.28 6.27
C LEU A 357 -34.75 -16.57 5.06
N ASP A 358 -36.09 -16.57 4.94
CA ASP A 358 -36.83 -15.85 3.89
C ASP A 358 -36.50 -14.36 3.91
N ASP A 359 -36.63 -13.73 5.08
CA ASP A 359 -36.36 -12.31 5.26
C ASP A 359 -34.90 -11.97 4.89
N THR A 360 -33.94 -12.81 5.31
CA THR A 360 -32.52 -12.62 5.02
C THR A 360 -32.22 -12.78 3.53
N TRP A 361 -32.71 -13.83 2.89
CA TRP A 361 -32.52 -14.05 1.45
C TRP A 361 -33.10 -12.91 0.61
N SER A 362 -34.31 -12.49 0.96
CA SER A 362 -35.02 -11.39 0.30
C SER A 362 -34.28 -10.06 0.49
N GLN A 363 -33.71 -9.80 1.67
CA GLN A 363 -32.89 -8.61 1.91
C GLN A 363 -31.53 -8.66 1.19
N LEU A 364 -30.83 -9.80 1.21
CA LEU A 364 -29.57 -10.00 0.49
C LEU A 364 -29.77 -9.73 -1.01
N GLY A 365 -30.81 -10.31 -1.60
CA GLY A 365 -31.14 -10.12 -3.02
C GLY A 365 -31.36 -8.65 -3.38
N ARG A 366 -32.16 -7.91 -2.59
CA ARG A 366 -32.43 -6.49 -2.82
C ARG A 366 -31.17 -5.62 -2.69
N ASN A 367 -30.41 -5.77 -1.60
CA ASN A 367 -29.19 -5.00 -1.37
C ASN A 367 -28.12 -5.30 -2.44
N ARG A 368 -27.93 -6.58 -2.77
CA ARG A 368 -27.01 -7.00 -3.85
C ARG A 368 -27.42 -6.42 -5.19
N ASN A 369 -28.70 -6.43 -5.54
CA ASN A 369 -29.19 -5.87 -6.79
C ASN A 369 -29.05 -4.34 -6.83
N ASN A 370 -29.24 -3.64 -5.71
CA ASN A 370 -29.02 -2.20 -5.64
C ASN A 370 -27.56 -1.83 -5.94
N ILE A 371 -26.61 -2.61 -5.43
CA ILE A 371 -25.18 -2.47 -5.70
C ILE A 371 -24.84 -2.89 -7.13
N ALA A 372 -25.24 -4.08 -7.56
CA ALA A 372 -24.87 -4.65 -8.86
C ALA A 372 -25.47 -3.89 -10.05
N HIS A 373 -26.64 -3.28 -9.88
CA HIS A 373 -27.26 -2.43 -10.90
C HIS A 373 -26.89 -0.95 -10.74
N CYS A 374 -26.00 -0.58 -9.82
CA CYS A 374 -25.52 0.79 -9.64
C CYS A 374 -26.67 1.81 -9.50
N GLN A 375 -27.68 1.51 -8.67
CA GLN A 375 -28.89 2.34 -8.49
C GLN A 375 -29.80 2.48 -9.74
N MET A 376 -29.54 1.78 -10.85
CA MET A 376 -30.35 1.81 -12.07
C MET A 376 -31.57 0.86 -11.97
N ASN A 377 -32.32 0.95 -10.88
CA ASN A 377 -33.57 0.23 -10.66
C ASN A 377 -34.58 1.10 -9.90
N SER A 378 -35.83 0.64 -9.80
CA SER A 378 -36.92 1.38 -9.15
C SER A 378 -36.82 1.44 -7.62
N GLU A 379 -36.07 0.53 -6.98
CA GLU A 379 -35.90 0.45 -5.52
C GLU A 379 -34.53 0.99 -5.13
N GLN A 380 -34.46 2.26 -4.76
CA GLN A 380 -33.19 2.94 -4.47
C GLN A 380 -32.88 2.98 -2.97
N PHE A 381 -31.75 2.39 -2.58
CA PHE A 381 -31.23 2.48 -1.23
C PHE A 381 -30.17 3.57 -1.13
N SER A 382 -30.20 4.34 -0.04
CA SER A 382 -29.13 5.29 0.26
C SER A 382 -27.87 4.55 0.72
N SER A 383 -26.70 5.20 0.58
CA SER A 383 -25.43 4.67 1.09
C SER A 383 -25.47 4.35 2.59
N LYS A 384 -26.21 5.13 3.39
CA LYS A 384 -26.39 4.89 4.84
C LYS A 384 -27.15 3.60 5.12
N VAL A 385 -28.16 3.27 4.31
CA VAL A 385 -28.93 2.03 4.44
C VAL A 385 -28.04 0.83 4.12
N LEU A 386 -27.30 0.89 3.01
CA LEU A 386 -26.35 -0.16 2.63
C LEU A 386 -25.27 -0.35 3.69
N GLN A 387 -24.67 0.73 4.19
CA GLN A 387 -23.64 0.67 5.21
C GLN A 387 -24.16 0.05 6.52
N ARG A 388 -25.36 0.43 6.97
CA ARG A 388 -25.97 -0.17 8.16
C ARG A 388 -26.21 -1.67 7.96
N TYR A 389 -26.79 -2.06 6.83
CA TYR A 389 -27.03 -3.46 6.51
C TYR A 389 -25.73 -4.26 6.46
N THR A 390 -24.68 -3.73 5.82
CA THR A 390 -23.34 -4.34 5.79
C THR A 390 -22.79 -4.58 7.19
N GLN A 391 -22.94 -3.63 8.11
CA GLN A 391 -22.43 -3.77 9.50
C GLN A 391 -23.20 -4.84 10.30
N GLU A 392 -24.50 -4.97 10.08
CA GLU A 392 -25.34 -5.99 10.73
C GLU A 392 -25.16 -7.39 10.11
N LEU A 393 -24.63 -7.47 8.89
CA LEU A 393 -24.59 -8.67 8.06
C LEU A 393 -23.91 -9.89 8.71
N PRO A 394 -22.73 -9.79 9.35
CA PRO A 394 -22.10 -10.95 9.98
C PRO A 394 -22.99 -11.56 11.07
N GLN A 395 -23.63 -10.71 11.88
CA GLN A 395 -24.52 -11.19 12.95
C GLN A 395 -25.76 -11.87 12.37
N ILE A 396 -26.39 -11.27 11.35
CA ILE A 396 -27.54 -11.87 10.64
C ILE A 396 -27.20 -13.27 10.12
N LEU A 397 -26.04 -13.44 9.50
CA LEU A 397 -25.60 -14.74 8.98
C LEU A 397 -25.26 -15.74 10.09
N ALA A 398 -24.68 -15.30 11.20
CA ALA A 398 -24.38 -16.14 12.35
C ALA A 398 -25.66 -16.67 13.03
N ASP A 399 -26.67 -15.81 13.16
CA ASP A 399 -27.95 -16.15 13.80
C ASP A 399 -28.77 -17.14 12.97
N LEU A 400 -28.59 -17.20 11.65
CA LEU A 400 -29.23 -18.21 10.80
C LEU A 400 -28.70 -19.63 11.03
N PHE A 401 -27.46 -19.76 11.50
CA PHE A 401 -26.79 -21.05 11.64
C PHE A 401 -26.08 -21.17 13.00
N PRO A 402 -26.81 -21.13 14.13
CA PRO A 402 -26.21 -21.23 15.47
C PRO A 402 -25.37 -22.50 15.64
N GLN A 403 -25.76 -23.60 15.00
CA GLN A 403 -25.06 -24.89 15.00
C GLN A 403 -23.64 -24.84 14.40
N LEU A 404 -23.31 -23.80 13.61
CA LEU A 404 -21.99 -23.64 12.99
C LEU A 404 -21.00 -22.88 13.88
N ASN A 405 -21.44 -22.30 15.01
CA ASN A 405 -20.59 -21.60 15.98
C ASN A 405 -19.65 -20.55 15.35
N LEU A 406 -20.13 -19.80 14.35
CA LEU A 406 -19.32 -18.90 13.52
C LEU A 406 -18.64 -17.75 14.30
N THR A 407 -19.18 -17.37 15.45
CA THR A 407 -18.72 -16.24 16.28
C THR A 407 -17.69 -16.61 17.34
N SER A 408 -17.43 -17.89 17.57
CA SER A 408 -16.40 -18.32 18.54
C SER A 408 -15.00 -17.91 18.06
N VAL A 409 -14.09 -17.59 18.98
CA VAL A 409 -12.70 -17.22 18.64
C VAL A 409 -11.90 -18.49 18.38
N TRP A 410 -11.39 -18.68 17.16
CA TRP A 410 -10.63 -19.88 16.77
C TRP A 410 -9.14 -19.66 16.56
N PHE A 411 -8.60 -18.50 16.95
CA PHE A 411 -7.15 -18.27 16.94
C PHE A 411 -6.49 -19.10 18.04
N LYS A 412 -6.32 -20.40 17.81
CA LYS A 412 -5.17 -21.10 18.37
C LYS A 412 -3.99 -20.73 17.50
N ASN A 413 -3.10 -19.92 18.06
CA ASN A 413 -1.71 -19.82 17.65
C ASN A 413 -1.15 -21.25 17.46
N THR A 414 -1.15 -21.76 16.24
CA THR A 414 -0.17 -22.75 15.84
C THR A 414 1.09 -21.97 15.54
N ARG A 415 1.90 -21.82 16.59
CA ARG A 415 3.34 -21.54 16.46
C ARG A 415 4.02 -22.67 15.70
#